data_AF-A0A7S3RQ63-F1
#
_entry.id   AF-A0A7S3RQ63-F1
#
_cell.length_a   1.000
_cell.length_b   1.000
_cell.length_c   1.000
_cell.angle_alpha   90.00
_cell.angle_beta   90.00
_cell.angle_gamma   90.00
#
_symmetry.space_group_name_H-M   'P 1'
#
loop_
_entity.id
_entity.type
_entity.pdbx_description
1 polymer ?
#
loop_
_entity_poly.entity_id
_entity_poly.type
_entity_poly.pdbx_seq_one_letter_code
_entity_poly.pdbx_strand_id
1 'polypeptide(L)'
;MRRHAQFDQHGRLRLRLDNETRSELDALQSTVIPLLRFAKTMGKVIIVTNAKTPWVDISCRSFLPGLKSALRDVPVIYALELVRDSGLEGFDQENGCLLTEVKARAMKTAVTQFYSRYPNQSWKNIVSI
;
A
#
# COMPACT_ATOMS: atom_id res chain seq x y z
N MET A 1 14.33 19.02 11.44
CA MET A 1 13.06 19.08 10.70
C MET A 1 13.34 18.67 9.25
N ARG A 2 13.00 17.45 8.83
CA ARG A 2 13.32 16.97 7.46
C ARG A 2 12.52 17.83 6.46
N ARG A 3 13.20 18.49 5.51
CA ARG A 3 12.53 19.23 4.43
C ARG A 3 11.57 18.27 3.72
N HIS A 4 10.30 18.64 3.60
CA HIS A 4 9.31 17.82 2.92
C HIS A 4 9.86 17.38 1.55
N ALA A 5 9.85 16.08 1.28
CA ALA A 5 10.25 15.52 0.00
C ALA A 5 9.47 16.24 -1.12
N GLN A 6 10.18 16.91 -2.02
CA GLN A 6 9.58 17.63 -3.13
C GLN A 6 9.54 16.73 -4.36
N PHE A 7 8.40 16.69 -5.05
CA PHE A 7 8.20 15.87 -6.23
C PHE A 7 7.85 16.75 -7.45
N ASP A 8 8.22 16.30 -8.65
CA ASP A 8 7.77 16.92 -9.89
C ASP A 8 6.33 16.48 -10.25
N GLN A 9 5.81 17.04 -11.34
CA GLN A 9 4.47 16.72 -11.85
C GLN A 9 4.30 15.26 -12.28
N HIS A 10 5.40 14.50 -12.43
CA HIS A 10 5.40 13.08 -12.76
C HIS A 10 5.67 12.20 -11.52
N GLY A 11 5.70 12.78 -10.33
CA GLY A 11 5.96 12.08 -9.07
C GLY A 11 7.42 11.69 -8.84
N ARG A 12 8.38 12.27 -9.58
CA ARG A 12 9.81 12.04 -9.36
C ARG A 12 10.31 12.96 -8.27
N LEU A 13 11.14 12.44 -7.38
CA LEU A 13 11.78 13.24 -6.33
C LEU A 13 12.66 14.32 -6.98
N ARG A 14 12.39 15.59 -6.68
CA ARG A 14 13.14 16.75 -7.20
C ARG A 14 14.54 16.84 -6.61
N LEU A 15 14.71 16.34 -5.39
CA LEU A 15 15.98 16.33 -4.69
C LEU A 15 16.63 14.96 -4.83
N ARG A 16 17.96 14.94 -5.00
CA ARG A 16 18.72 13.70 -4.85
C ARG A 16 18.71 13.30 -3.38
N LEU A 17 18.47 12.01 -3.14
CA LEU A 17 18.70 11.40 -1.83
C LEU A 17 20.19 11.46 -1.53
N ASP A 18 20.54 11.83 -0.30
CA ASP A 18 21.89 11.69 0.21
C ASP A 18 22.30 10.20 0.29
N ASN A 19 23.60 9.97 0.44
CA ASN A 19 24.16 8.62 0.43
C ASN A 19 23.69 7.79 1.64
N GLU A 20 23.47 8.43 2.79
CA GLU A 20 22.98 7.78 4.00
C GLU A 20 21.56 7.24 3.79
N THR A 21 20.63 8.09 3.36
CA THR A 21 19.25 7.71 3.04
C THR A 21 19.19 6.63 1.97
N ARG A 22 20.07 6.69 0.95
CA ARG A 22 20.13 5.64 -0.07
C ARG A 22 20.56 4.30 0.52
N SER A 23 21.59 4.29 1.37
CA SER A 23 22.05 3.09 2.06
C SER A 23 20.96 2.47 2.95
N GLU A 24 20.21 3.31 3.68
CA GLU A 24 19.08 2.86 4.50
C GLU A 24 17.97 2.23 3.64
N LEU A 25 17.63 2.82 2.50
CA LEU A 25 16.64 2.28 1.57
C LEU A 25 17.11 0.96 0.94
N ASP A 26 18.39 0.83 0.60
CA ASP A 26 18.96 -0.42 0.07
C ASP A 26 18.94 -1.55 1.12
N ALA A 27 19.23 -1.23 2.38
CA ALA A 27 19.12 -2.17 3.50
C ALA A 27 17.67 -2.59 3.75
N LEU A 28 16.73 -1.64 3.74
CA LEU A 28 15.30 -1.90 3.85
C LEU A 28 14.82 -2.81 2.72
N GLN A 29 15.20 -2.49 1.47
CA GLN A 29 14.86 -3.29 0.30
C GLN A 29 15.31 -4.74 0.43
N SER A 30 16.55 -4.93 0.89
CA SER A 30 17.15 -6.25 1.09
C SER A 30 16.42 -7.09 2.15
N THR A 31 15.70 -6.44 3.06
CA THR A 31 14.90 -7.09 4.12
C THR A 31 13.45 -7.34 3.67
N VAL A 32 12.83 -6.36 3.02
CA VAL A 32 11.42 -6.44 2.60
C VAL A 32 11.21 -7.47 1.49
N ILE A 33 12.14 -7.62 0.55
CA ILE A 33 12.00 -8.56 -0.57
C ILE A 33 11.87 -10.02 -0.06
N PRO A 34 12.78 -10.55 0.78
CA PRO A 34 12.63 -11.88 1.36
C PRO A 34 11.36 -12.04 2.18
N LEU A 35 11.02 -11.06 3.02
CA LEU A 35 9.81 -11.08 3.84
C LEU A 35 8.55 -11.22 2.97
N LEU A 36 8.45 -10.41 1.91
CA LEU A 36 7.33 -10.44 1.00
C LEU A 36 7.23 -11.77 0.24
N ARG A 37 8.37 -12.30 -0.22
CA ARG A 37 8.44 -13.62 -0.88
C ARG A 37 7.97 -14.73 0.07
N PHE A 38 8.43 -14.71 1.32
CA PHE A 38 8.01 -15.67 2.34
C PHE A 38 6.52 -15.52 2.67
N ALA A 39 6.01 -14.31 2.83
CA ALA A 39 4.58 -14.09 3.04
C ALA A 39 3.72 -14.66 1.90
N LYS A 40 4.17 -14.52 0.65
CA LYS A 40 3.50 -15.12 -0.53
C LYS A 40 3.47 -16.65 -0.51
N THR A 41 4.40 -17.33 0.17
CA THR A 41 4.33 -18.80 0.33
C THR A 41 3.35 -19.23 1.42
N MET A 42 3.02 -18.33 2.35
CA MET A 42 2.12 -18.60 3.47
C MET A 42 0.65 -18.26 3.17
N GLY A 43 0.39 -17.42 2.16
CA GLY A 43 -0.97 -17.06 1.78
C GLY A 43 -1.07 -15.92 0.78
N LYS A 44 -2.28 -15.35 0.69
CA LYS A 44 -2.54 -14.20 -0.19
C LYS A 44 -2.02 -12.92 0.45
N VAL A 45 -1.14 -12.21 -0.26
CA VAL A 45 -0.66 -10.89 0.12
C VAL A 45 -1.39 -9.83 -0.69
N ILE A 46 -1.82 -8.74 -0.03
CA ILE A 46 -2.51 -7.60 -0.64
C ILE A 46 -1.98 -6.32 0.01
N ILE A 47 -1.82 -5.25 -0.77
CA ILE A 47 -1.53 -3.91 -0.26
C ILE A 47 -2.83 -3.11 -0.22
N VAL A 48 -3.10 -2.42 0.89
CA VAL A 48 -4.20 -1.45 0.99
C VAL A 48 -3.62 -0.08 1.36
N THR A 49 -3.87 0.93 0.53
CA THR A 49 -3.31 2.27 0.71
C THR A 49 -4.35 3.37 0.49
N ASN A 50 -4.21 4.48 1.22
CA ASN A 50 -4.98 5.70 0.99
C ASN A 50 -4.30 6.62 -0.04
N ALA A 51 -3.21 6.20 -0.68
CA ALA A 51 -2.63 6.95 -1.77
C ALA A 51 -3.54 6.96 -3.01
N LYS A 52 -3.19 7.75 -4.03
CA LYS A 52 -3.85 7.71 -5.35
C LYS A 52 -3.10 6.77 -6.29
N THR A 53 -3.78 6.14 -7.24
CA THR A 53 -3.11 5.43 -8.34
C THR A 53 -2.27 6.42 -9.17
N PRO A 54 -1.04 6.09 -9.62
CA PRO A 54 -0.28 4.85 -9.43
C PRO A 54 0.84 4.99 -8.38
N TRP A 55 0.56 5.57 -7.20
CA TRP A 55 1.60 6.00 -6.25
C TRP A 55 2.54 4.88 -5.77
N VAL A 56 2.04 3.66 -5.54
CA VAL A 56 2.90 2.52 -5.14
C VAL A 56 3.97 2.21 -6.19
N ASP A 57 3.63 2.24 -7.49
CA ASP A 57 4.59 2.01 -8.57
C ASP A 57 5.61 3.13 -8.69
N ILE A 58 5.18 4.38 -8.48
CA ILE A 58 6.08 5.53 -8.44
C ILE A 58 7.03 5.41 -7.25
N SER A 59 6.49 5.11 -6.08
CA SER A 59 7.25 4.93 -4.83
C SER A 59 8.30 3.83 -4.97
N CYS A 60 7.92 2.66 -5.51
CA CYS A 60 8.88 1.59 -5.79
C CYS A 60 9.99 2.07 -6.73
N ARG A 61 9.65 2.72 -7.85
CA ARG A 61 10.66 3.23 -8.79
C ARG A 61 11.60 4.26 -8.18
N SER A 62 11.11 5.10 -7.26
CA SER A 62 11.90 6.20 -6.68
C SER A 62 12.71 5.79 -5.46
N PHE A 63 12.23 4.83 -4.67
CA PHE A 63 12.81 4.54 -3.36
C PHE A 63 13.27 3.09 -3.18
N LEU A 64 12.56 2.12 -3.75
CA LEU A 64 12.84 0.69 -3.58
C LEU A 64 12.71 -0.05 -4.94
N PRO A 65 13.57 0.27 -5.93
CA PRO A 65 13.38 -0.20 -7.31
C PRO A 65 13.44 -1.73 -7.46
N GLY A 66 14.21 -2.42 -6.62
CA GLY A 66 14.29 -3.89 -6.59
C GLY A 66 12.99 -4.55 -6.11
N LEU A 67 12.16 -3.84 -5.33
CA LEU A 67 10.90 -4.35 -4.80
C LEU A 67 9.83 -4.56 -5.88
N LYS A 68 9.92 -3.82 -7.01
CA LYS A 68 8.94 -3.88 -8.10
C LYS A 68 8.71 -5.30 -8.63
N SER A 69 9.77 -6.10 -8.72
CA SER A 69 9.67 -7.49 -9.18
C SER A 69 8.89 -8.37 -8.20
N ALA A 70 9.08 -8.18 -6.89
CA ALA A 70 8.42 -8.97 -5.86
C ALA A 70 6.92 -8.63 -5.72
N LEU A 71 6.56 -7.38 -6.04
CA LEU A 71 5.18 -6.88 -5.99
C LEU A 71 4.33 -7.18 -7.22
N ARG A 72 4.89 -7.74 -8.30
CA ARG A 72 4.20 -7.94 -9.59
C ARG A 72 2.80 -8.55 -9.46
N ASP A 73 2.65 -9.55 -8.60
CA ASP A 73 1.38 -10.30 -8.42
C ASP A 73 0.69 -9.97 -7.10
N VAL A 74 1.08 -8.87 -6.45
CA VAL A 74 0.48 -8.40 -5.20
C VAL A 74 -0.57 -7.35 -5.55
N PRO A 75 -1.87 -7.63 -5.37
CA PRO A 75 -2.91 -6.65 -5.64
C PRO A 75 -2.73 -5.42 -4.74
N VAL A 76 -2.89 -4.24 -5.33
CA VAL A 76 -2.88 -2.96 -4.61
C VAL A 76 -4.29 -2.39 -4.66
N ILE A 77 -4.86 -2.16 -3.48
CA ILE A 77 -6.17 -1.54 -3.30
C ILE A 77 -5.96 -0.10 -2.87
N TYR A 78 -6.35 0.84 -3.74
CA TYR A 78 -6.35 2.28 -3.47
C TYR A 78 -7.68 2.67 -2.85
N ALA A 79 -7.73 2.72 -1.52
CA ALA A 79 -8.97 2.82 -0.75
C ALA A 79 -9.80 4.07 -1.08
N LEU A 80 -9.16 5.20 -1.41
CA LEU A 80 -9.85 6.42 -1.79
C LEU A 80 -10.62 6.30 -3.11
N GLU A 81 -10.19 5.43 -4.02
CA GLU A 81 -10.87 5.24 -5.31
C GLU A 81 -12.17 4.46 -5.12
N LEU A 82 -12.22 3.53 -4.16
CA LEU A 82 -13.43 2.76 -3.84
C LEU A 82 -14.61 3.62 -3.35
N VAL A 83 -14.34 4.79 -2.77
CA VAL A 83 -15.36 5.71 -2.25
C VAL A 83 -15.96 6.59 -3.34
N ARG A 84 -15.11 7.02 -4.28
CA ARG A 84 -15.56 7.83 -5.44
C ARG A 84 -16.53 7.03 -6.31
N ASP A 85 -16.24 5.75 -6.51
CA ASP A 85 -17.11 4.86 -7.29
C ASP A 85 -18.41 4.49 -6.57
N SER A 86 -18.50 4.68 -5.25
CA SER A 86 -19.70 4.35 -4.46
C SER A 86 -20.62 5.54 -4.17
N GLY A 87 -20.36 6.72 -4.76
CA GLY A 87 -21.27 7.87 -4.68
C GLY A 87 -21.43 8.48 -3.29
N LEU A 88 -20.53 8.17 -2.35
CA LEU A 88 -20.52 8.70 -0.98
C LEU A 88 -19.78 10.04 -0.90
N GLU A 89 -19.97 10.89 -1.90
CA GLU A 89 -19.46 12.26 -1.98
C GLU A 89 -20.22 13.14 -0.99
N GLY A 90 -19.96 12.97 0.31
CA GLY A 90 -20.65 13.73 1.35
C GLY A 90 -20.30 13.36 2.79
N PHE A 91 -19.46 12.36 3.03
CA PHE A 91 -18.95 12.10 4.39
C PHE A 91 -17.93 13.18 4.77
N ASP A 92 -18.27 13.92 5.83
CA ASP A 92 -17.53 15.07 6.35
C ASP A 92 -16.02 14.85 6.37
N GLN A 93 -15.33 15.71 5.64
CA GLN A 93 -13.88 15.72 5.46
C GLN A 93 -13.12 16.20 6.73
N GLU A 94 -13.86 16.57 7.78
CA GLU A 94 -13.33 17.35 8.92
C GLU A 94 -12.77 16.50 10.07
N ASN A 95 -13.04 15.20 10.11
CA ASN A 95 -12.51 14.32 11.15
C ASN A 95 -11.71 13.19 10.50
N GLY A 96 -10.47 12.93 10.94
CA GLY A 96 -9.60 11.83 10.46
C GLY A 96 -10.22 10.41 10.44
N CYS A 97 -11.47 10.30 10.87
CA CYS A 97 -12.40 9.21 10.61
C CYS A 97 -12.46 8.81 9.13
N LEU A 98 -12.56 9.74 8.16
CA LEU A 98 -12.79 9.36 6.76
C LEU A 98 -11.67 8.48 6.18
N LEU A 99 -10.40 8.91 6.28
CA LEU A 99 -9.27 8.12 5.77
C LEU A 99 -9.15 6.75 6.46
N THR A 100 -9.54 6.68 7.74
CA THR A 100 -9.57 5.44 8.49
C THR A 100 -10.70 4.54 8.02
N GLU A 101 -11.89 5.10 7.84
CA GLU A 101 -13.10 4.40 7.41
C GLU A 101 -12.96 3.84 6.00
N VAL A 102 -12.48 4.63 5.04
CA VAL A 102 -12.28 4.18 3.66
C VAL A 102 -11.26 3.05 3.61
N LYS A 103 -10.17 3.15 4.38
CA LYS A 103 -9.17 2.09 4.48
C LYS A 103 -9.73 0.84 5.13
N ALA A 104 -10.50 0.99 6.21
CA ALA A 104 -11.16 -0.11 6.90
C ALA A 104 -12.15 -0.83 5.98
N ARG A 105 -12.93 -0.09 5.18
CA ARG A 105 -13.84 -0.65 4.18
C ARG A 105 -13.07 -1.40 3.09
N ALA A 106 -11.98 -0.83 2.58
CA ALA A 106 -11.11 -1.48 1.61
C ALA A 106 -10.53 -2.80 2.14
N MET A 107 -10.05 -2.80 3.40
CA MET A 107 -9.58 -4.01 4.08
C MET A 107 -10.71 -5.03 4.24
N LYS A 108 -11.89 -4.61 4.72
CA LYS A 108 -13.06 -5.48 4.87
C LYS A 108 -13.45 -6.13 3.54
N THR A 109 -13.46 -5.40 2.45
CA THR A 109 -13.74 -5.94 1.11
C THR A 109 -12.70 -6.98 0.71
N ALA A 110 -11.42 -6.69 0.86
CA ALA A 110 -10.33 -7.60 0.51
C ALA A 110 -10.38 -8.92 1.31
N VAL A 111 -10.64 -8.80 2.61
CA VAL A 111 -10.78 -9.94 3.53
C VAL A 111 -12.04 -10.74 3.21
N THR A 112 -13.18 -10.07 3.01
CA THR A 112 -14.45 -10.72 2.67
C THR A 112 -14.33 -11.51 1.37
N GLN A 113 -13.69 -10.95 0.34
CA GLN A 113 -13.45 -11.65 -0.93
C GLN A 113 -12.57 -12.90 -0.78
N PHE A 114 -11.64 -12.90 0.19
CA PHE A 114 -10.80 -14.06 0.45
C PHE A 114 -11.59 -15.17 1.15
N TYR A 115 -12.34 -14.83 2.20
CA TYR A 115 -13.07 -15.78 3.04
C TYR A 115 -14.44 -16.19 2.48
N SER A 116 -14.98 -15.49 1.48
CA SER A 116 -16.26 -15.85 0.84
C SER A 116 -16.20 -17.10 -0.04
N ARG A 117 -15.01 -17.68 -0.23
CA ARG A 117 -14.80 -18.87 -1.07
C ARG A 117 -15.45 -20.13 -0.50
N TYR A 118 -15.67 -20.20 0.81
CA TYR A 118 -16.27 -21.36 1.46
C TYR A 118 -17.19 -20.95 2.62
N PRO A 119 -18.32 -21.65 2.84
CA PRO A 119 -19.19 -21.38 3.98
C PRO A 119 -18.45 -21.64 5.31
N ASN A 120 -18.78 -20.85 6.34
CA ASN A 120 -18.28 -20.95 7.72
C ASN A 120 -16.79 -20.66 7.96
N GLN A 121 -16.09 -19.95 7.07
CA GLN A 121 -14.72 -19.51 7.38
C GLN A 121 -14.69 -18.33 8.36
N SER A 122 -13.92 -18.48 9.44
CA SER A 122 -13.61 -17.41 10.39
C SER A 122 -12.31 -16.69 10.04
N TRP A 123 -12.23 -15.37 10.28
CA TRP A 123 -11.06 -14.52 10.01
C TRP A 123 -9.91 -14.74 11.00
N LYS A 124 -9.42 -15.98 11.13
CA LYS A 124 -8.43 -16.34 12.16
C LYS A 124 -6.97 -16.22 11.71
N ASN A 125 -6.72 -16.01 10.42
CA ASN A 125 -5.38 -16.06 9.83
C ASN A 125 -5.06 -14.79 9.02
N ILE A 126 -5.13 -13.62 9.66
CA ILE A 126 -4.78 -12.33 9.03
C ILE A 126 -3.60 -11.72 9.79
N VAL A 127 -2.56 -11.32 9.05
CA VAL A 127 -1.45 -10.52 9.57
C VAL A 127 -1.46 -9.17 8.85
N SER A 128 -1.57 -8.08 9.61
CA SER A 128 -1.41 -6.71 9.10
C SER A 128 -0.09 -6.16 9.60
N ILE A 129 0.72 -5.62 8.69
CA ILE A 129 2.02 -4.99 8.96
C ILE A 129 1.90 -3.50 8.65
#